data_AF-A0A972P0I6-F1
#
_entry.id   AF-A0A972P0I6-F1
#
_cell.length_a   1.000
_cell.length_b   1.000
_cell.length_c   1.000
_cell.angle_alpha   90.00
_cell.angle_beta   90.00
_cell.angle_gamma   90.00
#
_symmetry.space_group_name_H-M   'P 1'
#
loop_
_entity.id
_entity.type
_entity.pdbx_description
1 polymer ?
#
loop_
_entity_poly.entity_id
_entity_poly.type
_entity_poly.pdbx_seq_one_letter_code
_entity_poly.pdbx_strand_id
1 'polypeptide(L)'
;MLAAISSLVTGCSSGISEADVAFVAAGTPAQFEALRMYGAAPDNIAPGSGNAHAPGGLRQGCQAIIRSESHDVRETVILEDEPGSSFDLDVTRTSNGLKVTSDGLTPPSVDPVGFRTRFTHCVNAIRDRYAAEPEKAPFK
;
A
#
# COMPACT_ATOMS: atom_id res chain seq x y z
N MET A 1 -28.76 9.69 19.19
CA MET A 1 -28.58 9.93 17.74
C MET A 1 -27.28 9.23 17.32
N LEU A 2 -27.36 8.07 16.67
CA LEU A 2 -26.18 7.48 16.04
C LEU A 2 -25.96 8.21 14.71
N ALA A 3 -24.92 9.04 14.63
CA ALA A 3 -24.46 9.59 13.37
C ALA A 3 -23.75 8.46 12.60
N ALA A 4 -24.46 7.83 11.66
CA ALA A 4 -23.82 7.02 10.65
C ALA A 4 -22.97 7.97 9.79
N ILE A 5 -21.66 8.01 10.04
CA ILE A 5 -20.70 8.67 9.16
C ILE A 5 -20.64 7.79 7.91
N SER A 6 -21.54 8.07 6.97
CA SER A 6 -21.46 7.56 5.61
C SER A 6 -20.28 8.24 4.94
N SER A 7 -19.08 7.71 5.18
CA SER A 7 -17.89 8.02 4.41
C SER A 7 -18.19 7.66 2.96
N LEU A 8 -18.50 8.67 2.15
CA LEU A 8 -18.72 8.53 0.71
C LEU A 8 -17.41 8.02 0.09
N VAL A 9 -17.25 6.71 -0.06
CA VAL A 9 -16.14 6.15 -0.83
C VAL A 9 -16.36 6.56 -2.29
N THR A 10 -15.77 7.68 -2.70
CA THR A 10 -15.75 8.10 -4.10
C THR A 10 -14.62 7.32 -4.78
N GLY A 11 -14.88 6.05 -5.05
CA GLY A 11 -13.98 5.16 -5.76
C GLY A 11 -13.99 5.44 -7.25
N CYS A 12 -13.23 6.43 -7.71
CA CYS A 12 -12.88 6.54 -9.13
C CYS A 12 -11.76 5.55 -9.44
N SER A 13 -12.11 4.27 -9.56
CA SER A 13 -11.19 3.20 -9.92
C SER A 13 -11.09 3.07 -11.44
N SER A 14 -9.87 3.11 -11.97
CA SER A 14 -9.56 2.55 -13.28
C SER A 14 -8.87 1.20 -13.06
N GLY A 15 -9.58 0.10 -13.30
CA GLY A 15 -9.00 -1.26 -13.30
C GLY A 15 -9.07 -2.08 -12.01
N ILE A 16 -9.62 -1.56 -10.89
CA ILE A 16 -9.89 -2.34 -9.66
C ILE A 16 -11.39 -2.49 -9.40
N SER A 17 -11.82 -3.68 -8.95
CA SER A 17 -13.23 -3.98 -8.69
C SER A 17 -13.78 -3.15 -7.52
N GLU A 18 -15.09 -2.83 -7.51
CA GLU A 18 -15.71 -2.09 -6.40
C GLU A 18 -15.56 -2.82 -5.05
N ALA A 19 -15.61 -4.15 -5.06
CA ALA A 19 -15.40 -4.97 -3.87
C ALA A 19 -13.98 -4.80 -3.30
N ASP A 20 -12.98 -4.70 -4.18
CA ASP A 20 -11.59 -4.48 -3.79
C ASP A 20 -11.34 -3.03 -3.37
N VAL A 21 -12.03 -2.05 -3.98
CA VAL A 21 -12.03 -0.67 -3.49
C VAL A 21 -12.60 -0.59 -2.06
N ALA A 22 -13.72 -1.25 -1.80
CA ALA A 22 -14.31 -1.29 -0.45
C ALA A 22 -13.39 -1.99 0.56
N PHE A 23 -12.73 -3.08 0.15
CA PHE A 23 -11.74 -3.77 0.96
C PHE A 23 -10.53 -2.88 1.31
N VAL A 24 -9.95 -2.21 0.31
CA VAL A 24 -8.84 -1.27 0.50
C VAL A 24 -9.26 -0.13 1.42
N ALA A 25 -10.43 0.45 1.20
CA ALA A 25 -10.92 1.55 2.01
C ALA A 25 -11.13 1.14 3.48
N ALA A 26 -11.65 -0.07 3.73
CA ALA A 26 -11.85 -0.59 5.07
C ALA A 26 -10.53 -1.01 5.75
N GLY A 27 -9.57 -1.50 4.99
CA GLY A 27 -8.27 -1.95 5.51
C GLY A 27 -7.22 -0.86 5.61
N THR A 28 -7.42 0.32 5.01
CA THR A 28 -6.50 1.46 5.11
C THR A 28 -6.69 2.15 6.47
N PRO A 29 -5.64 2.21 7.32
CA PRO A 29 -5.74 2.86 8.62
C PRO A 29 -6.12 4.34 8.54
N ALA A 30 -6.83 4.84 9.55
CA ALA A 30 -7.30 6.23 9.60
C ALA A 30 -6.15 7.25 9.59
N GLN A 31 -5.03 6.89 10.22
CA GLN A 31 -3.81 7.68 10.29
C GLN A 31 -3.04 7.76 8.96
N PHE A 32 -3.37 6.94 7.97
CA PHE A 32 -2.73 7.02 6.65
C PHE A 32 -3.38 8.15 5.84
N GLU A 33 -2.57 9.15 5.52
CA GLU A 33 -2.87 10.25 4.59
C GLU A 33 -2.84 9.72 3.16
N ALA A 34 -1.81 8.93 2.86
CA ALA A 34 -1.63 8.25 1.59
C ALA A 34 -1.00 6.87 1.80
N LEU A 35 -1.34 5.92 0.94
CA LEU A 35 -0.73 4.60 0.86
C LEU A 35 -0.52 4.27 -0.62
N ARG A 36 0.69 3.87 -0.96
CA ARG A 36 1.08 3.44 -2.29
C ARG A 36 1.63 2.04 -2.25
N MET A 37 1.20 1.19 -3.15
CA MET A 37 1.83 -0.09 -3.47
C MET A 37 2.40 0.00 -4.88
N TYR A 38 3.59 -0.54 -5.09
CA TYR A 38 4.27 -0.48 -6.37
C TYR A 38 5.19 -1.67 -6.59
N GLY A 39 5.47 -2.00 -7.85
CA GLY A 39 6.54 -2.93 -8.19
C GLY A 39 7.92 -2.34 -7.88
N ALA A 40 8.67 -2.95 -6.96
CA ALA A 40 10.02 -2.55 -6.58
C ALA A 40 11.06 -3.55 -7.11
N ALA A 41 12.18 -3.05 -7.64
CA ALA A 41 13.33 -3.92 -7.90
C ALA A 41 13.86 -4.44 -6.56
N PRO A 42 14.28 -5.72 -6.46
CA PRO A 42 14.94 -6.21 -5.25
C PRO A 42 16.26 -5.44 -5.05
N ASP A 43 16.53 -4.99 -3.82
CA ASP A 43 17.69 -4.14 -3.46
C ASP A 43 19.06 -4.78 -3.77
N ASN A 44 19.08 -6.08 -4.07
CA ASN A 44 20.29 -6.88 -4.27
C ASN A 44 20.78 -6.96 -5.73
N ILE A 45 20.17 -6.24 -6.68
CA ILE A 45 20.64 -6.23 -8.08
C ILE A 45 21.54 -5.02 -8.33
N ALA A 46 22.85 -5.24 -8.16
CA ALA A 46 23.86 -4.29 -8.61
C ALA A 46 23.74 -4.06 -10.14
N PRO A 47 23.84 -2.81 -10.63
CA PRO A 47 23.80 -2.53 -12.06
C PRO A 47 25.10 -3.05 -12.70
N GLY A 48 25.09 -4.27 -13.23
CA GLY A 48 26.24 -4.80 -13.96
C GLY A 48 26.41 -6.33 -14.03
N SER A 49 25.58 -7.13 -13.36
CA SER A 49 25.71 -8.59 -13.43
C SER A 49 24.95 -9.16 -14.62
N GLY A 50 25.60 -9.20 -15.78
CA GLY A 50 25.17 -10.04 -16.90
C GLY A 50 25.18 -11.52 -16.50
N ASN A 51 24.15 -12.24 -16.94
CA ASN A 51 23.96 -13.70 -16.87
C ASN A 51 23.59 -14.30 -15.52
N ALA A 52 22.29 -14.30 -15.23
CA ALA A 52 21.53 -15.52 -14.92
C ALA A 52 20.05 -15.17 -15.02
N HIS A 53 19.22 -16.10 -15.52
CA HIS A 53 17.77 -16.02 -15.36
C HIS A 53 17.42 -16.15 -13.86
N ALA A 54 17.68 -15.10 -13.07
CA ALA A 54 16.97 -14.93 -11.83
C ALA A 54 15.52 -14.64 -12.21
N PRO A 55 14.51 -15.34 -11.65
CA PRO A 55 13.13 -14.91 -11.73
C PRO A 55 12.97 -13.67 -10.83
N GLY A 56 13.74 -12.61 -11.12
CA GLY A 56 13.71 -11.33 -10.43
C GLY A 56 12.53 -10.52 -10.94
N GLY A 57 11.32 -11.07 -10.81
CA GLY A 57 10.11 -10.29 -10.92
C GLY A 57 10.17 -9.14 -9.91
N LEU A 58 9.52 -8.02 -10.25
CA LEU A 58 9.34 -6.92 -9.32
C LEU A 58 8.75 -7.46 -8.01
N ARG A 59 9.34 -7.07 -6.88
CA ARG A 59 8.81 -7.32 -5.54
C ARG A 59 7.70 -6.34 -5.23
N GLN A 60 6.85 -6.67 -4.28
CA GLN A 60 5.81 -5.73 -3.85
C GLN A 60 6.42 -4.72 -2.87
N GLY A 61 6.56 -3.47 -3.31
CA GLY A 61 6.87 -2.33 -2.46
C GLY A 61 5.59 -1.68 -1.92
N CYS A 62 5.70 -1.12 -0.73
CA CYS A 62 4.64 -0.41 -0.03
C CYS A 62 5.21 0.87 0.58
N GLN A 63 4.47 1.98 0.50
CA GLN A 63 4.82 3.23 1.12
C GLN A 63 3.58 3.89 1.70
N ALA A 64 3.66 4.42 2.92
CA ALA A 64 2.59 5.24 3.48
C ALA A 64 3.12 6.59 3.95
N ILE A 65 2.25 7.59 3.86
CA ILE A 65 2.37 8.85 4.57
C ILE A 65 1.41 8.77 5.74
N ILE A 66 1.95 8.81 6.95
CA ILE A 66 1.23 8.63 8.21
C ILE A 66 1.18 9.99 8.91
N ARG A 67 -0.03 10.47 9.18
CA ARG A 67 -0.23 11.71 9.92
C ARG A 67 0.05 11.46 11.41
N SER A 68 0.97 12.23 11.98
CA SER A 68 1.16 12.30 13.44
C SER A 68 0.77 13.67 13.98
N GLU A 69 0.64 13.80 15.30
CA GLU A 69 0.31 15.05 16.00
C GLU A 69 1.33 16.18 15.73
N SER A 70 2.52 15.86 15.21
CA SER A 70 3.66 16.76 15.12
C SER A 70 4.22 16.94 13.71
N HIS A 71 4.14 15.89 12.87
CA HIS A 71 4.55 15.90 11.47
C HIS A 71 4.05 14.65 10.72
N ASP A 72 4.12 14.68 9.39
CA ASP A 72 3.85 13.50 8.58
C ASP A 72 5.08 12.61 8.47
N VAL A 73 4.92 11.33 8.80
CA VAL A 73 5.97 10.31 8.70
C VAL A 73 5.80 9.55 7.40
N ARG A 74 6.89 9.37 6.65
CA ARG A 74 6.91 8.52 5.46
C ARG A 74 7.55 7.19 5.77
N GLU A 75 6.74 6.13 5.72
CA GLU A 75 7.21 4.76 5.89
C GLU A 75 7.27 4.03 4.56
N THR A 76 8.29 3.18 4.37
CA THR A 76 8.46 2.40 3.15
C THR A 76 8.97 1.01 3.49
N VAL A 77 8.36 -0.01 2.90
CA VAL A 77 8.66 -1.42 3.11
C VAL A 77 8.68 -2.13 1.77
N ILE A 78 9.60 -3.07 1.58
CA ILE A 78 9.63 -3.98 0.44
C ILE A 78 9.32 -5.38 0.97
N LEU A 79 8.35 -6.06 0.37
CA LEU A 79 7.97 -7.42 0.71
C LEU A 79 8.86 -8.40 -0.07
N GLU A 80 10.02 -8.73 0.50
CA GLU A 80 11.06 -9.52 -0.18
C GLU A 80 10.64 -10.96 -0.50
N ASP A 81 9.87 -11.59 0.39
CA ASP A 81 9.52 -13.02 0.30
C ASP A 81 8.12 -13.29 -0.25
N GLU A 82 7.45 -12.27 -0.80
CA GLU A 82 6.06 -12.42 -1.18
C GLU A 82 5.88 -13.06 -2.57
N PRO A 83 5.09 -14.15 -2.69
CA PRO A 83 4.84 -14.80 -3.96
C PRO A 83 3.81 -14.06 -4.82
N GLY A 84 4.04 -14.05 -6.13
CA GLY A 84 3.09 -13.58 -7.15
C GLY A 84 3.46 -12.25 -7.82
N SER A 85 2.65 -11.81 -8.80
CA SER A 85 2.89 -10.59 -9.56
C SER A 85 2.70 -9.32 -8.73
N SER A 86 3.63 -8.37 -8.81
CA SER A 86 3.44 -7.04 -8.24
C SER A 86 2.31 -6.29 -8.93
N PHE A 87 1.69 -5.36 -8.22
CA PHE A 87 0.74 -4.42 -8.77
C PHE A 87 0.95 -3.02 -8.19
N ASP A 88 0.41 -2.03 -8.90
CA ASP A 88 0.40 -0.64 -8.48
C ASP A 88 -0.96 -0.30 -7.88
N LEU A 89 -0.95 0.42 -6.76
CA LEU A 89 -2.13 0.90 -6.08
C LEU A 89 -1.79 2.23 -5.40
N ASP A 90 -2.61 3.24 -5.58
CA ASP A 90 -2.49 4.52 -4.90
C ASP A 90 -3.79 4.79 -4.13
N VAL A 91 -3.65 5.07 -2.85
CA VAL A 91 -4.74 5.38 -1.93
C VAL A 91 -4.44 6.73 -1.33
N THR A 92 -5.33 7.70 -1.51
CA THR A 92 -5.15 9.04 -0.97
C THR A 92 -6.40 9.47 -0.23
N ARG A 93 -6.23 10.00 0.98
CA ARG A 93 -7.31 10.62 1.74
C ARG A 93 -7.62 12.00 1.18
N THR A 94 -8.88 12.21 0.84
CA THR A 94 -9.40 13.48 0.32
C THR A 94 -10.49 14.01 1.24
N SER A 95 -10.94 15.25 1.01
CA SER A 95 -12.10 15.83 1.72
C SER A 95 -13.38 15.00 1.57
N ASN A 96 -13.47 14.20 0.51
CA ASN A 96 -14.66 13.42 0.18
C ASN A 96 -14.56 11.96 0.64
N GLY A 97 -13.43 11.54 1.22
CA GLY A 97 -13.17 10.14 1.59
C GLY A 97 -11.86 9.62 1.00
N LEU A 98 -11.69 8.29 0.99
CA LEU A 98 -10.53 7.64 0.36
C LEU A 98 -10.74 7.55 -1.14
N LYS A 99 -9.75 8.03 -1.90
CA LYS A 99 -9.62 7.81 -3.33
C LYS A 99 -8.67 6.65 -3.55
N VAL A 100 -9.10 5.64 -4.31
CA VAL A 100 -8.30 4.47 -4.66
C VAL A 100 -8.10 4.46 -6.18
N THR A 101 -6.85 4.51 -6.62
CA THR A 101 -6.43 4.49 -8.02
C THR A 101 -5.37 3.42 -8.24
N SER A 102 -5.16 3.05 -9.51
CA SER A 102 -4.13 2.10 -9.92
C SER A 102 -3.48 2.69 -11.17
N ASP A 103 -2.28 3.24 -11.02
CA ASP A 103 -1.52 3.83 -12.12
C ASP A 103 -0.39 2.87 -12.50
N GLY A 104 -0.56 2.08 -13.57
CA GLY A 104 0.46 1.15 -14.06
C GLY A 104 0.01 -0.31 -14.11
N LEU A 105 0.72 -1.18 -13.40
CA LEU A 105 0.38 -2.61 -13.30
C LEU A 105 -0.94 -2.77 -12.55
N THR A 106 -2.03 -2.92 -13.30
CA THR A 106 -3.36 -3.09 -12.71
C THR A 106 -3.40 -4.30 -11.79
N PRO A 107 -4.05 -4.20 -10.61
CA PRO A 107 -4.31 -5.34 -9.75
C PRO A 107 -4.88 -6.51 -10.59
N PRO A 108 -4.35 -7.73 -10.44
CA PRO A 108 -4.82 -8.85 -11.24
C PRO A 108 -6.28 -9.14 -10.91
N SER A 109 -7.19 -8.79 -11.82
CA SER A 109 -8.63 -9.10 -11.70
C SER A 109 -8.91 -10.60 -11.59
N VAL A 110 -7.97 -11.43 -12.05
CA VAL A 110 -7.98 -12.89 -11.98
C VAL A 110 -7.57 -13.45 -10.62
N ASP A 111 -7.03 -12.62 -9.72
CA ASP A 111 -6.55 -13.03 -8.39
C ASP A 111 -6.89 -12.00 -7.30
N PRO A 112 -8.18 -11.83 -6.98
CA PRO A 112 -8.62 -10.92 -5.91
C PRO A 112 -8.13 -11.36 -4.52
N VAL A 113 -7.91 -12.66 -4.30
CA VAL A 113 -7.40 -13.17 -3.02
C VAL A 113 -5.95 -12.75 -2.82
N GLY A 114 -5.08 -13.01 -3.81
CA GLY A 114 -3.69 -12.59 -3.74
C GLY A 114 -3.52 -11.07 -3.69
N PHE A 115 -4.39 -10.30 -4.37
CA PHE A 115 -4.45 -8.84 -4.20
C PHE A 115 -4.70 -8.45 -2.73
N ARG A 116 -5.77 -8.98 -2.12
CA ARG A 116 -6.16 -8.64 -0.74
C ARG A 116 -5.11 -9.05 0.28
N THR A 117 -4.54 -10.24 0.13
CA THR A 117 -3.45 -10.72 1.00
C THR A 117 -2.25 -9.78 0.95
N ARG A 118 -1.81 -9.40 -0.25
CA ARG A 118 -0.70 -8.45 -0.45
C ARG A 118 -0.96 -7.09 0.14
N PHE A 119 -2.16 -6.56 -0.09
CA PHE A 119 -2.58 -5.31 0.53
C PHE A 119 -2.50 -5.37 2.06
N THR A 120 -3.04 -6.45 2.65
CA THR A 120 -2.99 -6.64 4.12
C THR A 120 -1.56 -6.77 4.63
N HIS A 121 -0.69 -7.50 3.93
CA HIS A 121 0.72 -7.61 4.29
C HIS A 121 1.42 -6.25 4.24
N CYS A 122 1.21 -5.47 3.18
CA CYS A 122 1.75 -4.10 3.08
C CYS A 122 1.32 -3.21 4.25
N VAL A 123 0.02 -3.18 4.54
CA VAL A 123 -0.51 -2.36 5.64
C VAL A 123 0.08 -2.80 6.97
N ASN A 124 0.15 -4.10 7.23
CA ASN A 124 0.70 -4.61 8.48
C ASN A 124 2.19 -4.35 8.59
N ALA A 125 2.98 -4.58 7.53
CA ALA A 125 4.41 -4.35 7.57
C ALA A 125 4.77 -2.87 7.78
N ILE A 126 3.99 -1.95 7.18
CA ILE A 126 4.12 -0.51 7.45
C ILE A 126 3.77 -0.20 8.91
N ARG A 127 2.69 -0.78 9.45
CA ARG A 127 2.29 -0.58 10.86
C ARG A 127 3.33 -1.13 11.82
N ASP A 128 3.88 -2.30 11.54
CA ASP A 128 4.90 -2.94 12.35
C ASP A 128 6.18 -2.13 12.34
N ARG A 129 6.60 -1.62 11.16
CA ARG A 129 7.75 -0.72 11.05
C ARG A 129 7.53 0.60 11.79
N TYR A 130 6.36 1.21 11.63
CA TYR A 130 5.97 2.41 12.35
C TYR A 130 5.94 2.19 13.87
N ALA A 131 5.45 1.04 14.34
CA ALA A 131 5.40 0.69 15.77
C ALA A 131 6.77 0.29 16.34
N ALA A 132 7.65 -0.30 15.53
CA ALA A 132 9.00 -0.72 15.92
C ALA A 132 10.00 0.46 16.01
N GLU A 133 9.63 1.64 15.51
CA GLU A 133 10.41 2.87 15.63
C GLU A 133 9.80 3.90 16.60
N PRO A 134 9.52 3.55 17.88
CA PRO A 134 8.94 4.48 18.84
C PRO A 134 9.86 5.68 19.15
N GLU A 135 11.15 5.59 18.83
CA GLU A 135 12.14 6.66 19.01
C GLU A 135 12.13 7.73 17.89
N LYS A 136 11.44 7.49 16.77
CA LYS A 136 11.21 8.52 15.73
C LYS A 136 9.91 9.31 15.93
N ALA A 137 9.08 8.92 16.91
CA ALA A 137 8.01 9.77 17.42
C ALA A 137 8.66 10.99 18.07
N PRO A 138 8.43 12.22 17.59
CA PRO A 138 8.97 13.35 18.29
C PRO A 138 8.10 13.52 19.54
N PHE A 139 8.80 13.55 20.67
CA PHE A 139 8.34 13.96 21.99
C PHE A 139 7.88 12.84 22.95
N LYS A 140 8.69 12.72 24.02
CA LYS A 140 8.21 12.75 25.40
C LYS A 140 7.38 14.00 25.66
#